data_AF-A0A7S2CY46-F1
#
_entry.id   AF-A0A7S2CY46-F1
#
_cell.length_a   1.000
_cell.length_b   1.000
_cell.length_c   1.000
_cell.angle_alpha   90.00
_cell.angle_beta   90.00
_cell.angle_gamma   90.00
#
_symmetry.space_group_name_H-M   'P 1'
#
loop_
_entity.id
_entity.type
_entity.pdbx_description
1 polymer ?
#
loop_
_entity_poly.entity_id
_entity_poly.type
_entity_poly.pdbx_seq_one_letter_code
_entity_poly.pdbx_strand_id
1 'polypeptide(L)'
;AGVKVVMVTGDHPKTAAAIARMVNIIQPTAETIDMYAERTGFGKDLKAAQAAAEAECAKLDLNLAVNRHMRYTKSVVEARVIPGHELKTMTPDQVKEAFMYRDLVFARTSPEQKLKIVNAAQDMGHVVAVTGDGVNDSPALRGADIGCAMGIAGTDVSKEAADMILMTDDFS
;
A
#
# COMPACT_ATOMS: atom_id res chain seq x y z
N ALA A 1 13.16 11.44 4.55
CA ALA A 1 12.19 12.46 4.12
C ALA A 1 10.83 12.36 4.81
N GLY A 2 10.51 11.29 5.56
CA GLY A 2 9.18 11.16 6.19
C GLY A 2 8.04 10.84 5.20
N VAL A 3 8.39 10.45 3.97
CA VAL A 3 7.44 10.04 2.94
C VAL A 3 7.07 8.59 3.17
N LYS A 4 5.77 8.30 3.14
CA LYS A 4 5.24 6.94 3.18
C LYS A 4 5.18 6.38 1.77
N VAL A 5 5.82 5.24 1.55
CA VAL A 5 5.78 4.53 0.26
C VAL A 5 4.78 3.38 0.35
N VAL A 6 3.89 3.30 -0.62
CA VAL A 6 2.86 2.26 -0.72
C VAL A 6 2.94 1.63 -2.11
N MET A 7 3.00 0.31 -2.20
CA MET A 7 3.00 -0.39 -3.48
C MET A 7 1.56 -0.63 -3.96
N VAL A 8 1.28 -0.35 -5.24
CA VAL A 8 -0.02 -0.64 -5.88
C VAL A 8 0.19 -1.34 -7.22
N THR A 9 -0.04 -2.65 -7.28
CA THR A 9 0.25 -3.48 -8.47
C THR A 9 -0.93 -4.37 -8.90
N GLY A 10 -0.93 -4.75 -10.18
CA GLY A 10 -1.81 -5.79 -10.75
C GLY A 10 -1.30 -7.22 -10.55
N ASP A 11 -0.09 -7.37 -9.99
CA ASP A 11 0.54 -8.68 -9.77
C ASP A 11 -0.13 -9.51 -8.69
N HIS A 12 0.19 -10.80 -8.69
CA HIS A 12 -0.27 -11.72 -7.64
C HIS A 12 0.29 -11.30 -6.26
N PRO A 13 -0.50 -11.39 -5.16
CA PRO A 13 -0.09 -10.91 -3.83
C PRO A 13 1.26 -11.43 -3.34
N LYS A 14 1.57 -12.71 -3.58
CA LYS A 14 2.86 -13.32 -3.20
C LYS A 14 4.05 -12.67 -3.90
N THR A 15 3.92 -12.40 -5.21
CA THR A 15 4.96 -11.74 -6.00
C THR A 15 5.14 -10.29 -5.55
N ALA A 16 4.03 -9.57 -5.37
CA ALA A 16 4.05 -8.20 -4.90
C ALA A 16 4.74 -8.08 -3.53
N ALA A 17 4.41 -8.96 -2.58
CA ALA A 17 5.03 -9.00 -1.26
C ALA A 17 6.54 -9.31 -1.32
N ALA A 18 6.96 -10.23 -2.19
CA ALA A 18 8.37 -10.55 -2.37
C ALA A 18 9.16 -9.36 -2.92
N ILE A 19 8.66 -8.71 -3.99
CA ILE A 19 9.29 -7.50 -4.55
C ILE A 19 9.28 -6.37 -3.54
N ALA A 20 8.18 -6.15 -2.83
CA ALA A 20 8.07 -5.11 -1.80
C ALA A 20 9.13 -5.27 -0.69
N ARG A 21 9.50 -6.51 -0.34
CA ARG A 21 10.62 -6.77 0.58
C ARG A 21 11.98 -6.46 -0.06
N MET A 22 12.18 -6.83 -1.32
CA MET A 22 13.43 -6.54 -2.05
C MET A 22 13.71 -5.04 -2.17
N VAL A 23 12.66 -4.23 -2.34
CA VAL A 23 12.76 -2.76 -2.46
C VAL A 23 12.49 -2.02 -1.13
N ASN A 24 12.44 -2.73 0.00
CA ASN A 24 12.23 -2.17 1.35
C ASN A 24 10.92 -1.39 1.57
N ILE A 25 9.89 -1.63 0.77
CA ILE A 25 8.51 -1.17 1.07
C ILE A 25 7.93 -1.97 2.24
N ILE A 26 8.21 -3.27 2.28
CA ILE A 26 8.02 -4.10 3.47
C ILE A 26 9.39 -4.30 4.10
N GLN A 27 9.55 -3.95 5.38
CA GLN A 27 10.82 -4.19 6.05
C GLN A 27 11.13 -5.70 6.12
N PRO A 28 12.38 -6.14 5.95
CA PRO A 28 12.74 -7.56 6.02
C PRO A 28 12.30 -8.24 7.32
N THR A 29 12.30 -7.49 8.43
CA THR A 29 11.89 -7.95 9.75
C THR A 29 10.39 -7.84 10.01
N ALA A 30 9.63 -7.18 9.12
CA ALA A 30 8.20 -6.98 9.32
C ALA A 30 7.44 -8.30 9.16
N GLU A 31 6.70 -8.66 10.21
CA GLU A 31 5.70 -9.72 10.16
C GLU A 31 4.52 -9.24 9.30
N THR A 32 4.01 -10.09 8.41
CA THR A 32 2.76 -9.86 7.67
C THR A 32 1.62 -10.64 8.32
N ILE A 33 0.38 -10.33 7.94
CA ILE A 33 -0.77 -11.01 8.51
C ILE A 33 -0.79 -12.51 8.23
N ASP A 34 -0.30 -12.93 7.07
CA ASP A 34 -0.12 -14.34 6.72
C ASP A 34 0.85 -15.04 7.69
N MET A 35 1.98 -14.40 7.99
CA MET A 35 2.98 -14.94 8.92
C MET A 35 2.43 -15.01 10.35
N TYR A 36 1.71 -13.98 10.78
CA TYR A 36 1.01 -13.97 12.07
C TYR A 36 0.00 -15.12 12.14
N ALA A 37 -0.81 -15.32 11.10
CA ALA A 37 -1.82 -16.38 11.03
C ALA A 37 -1.20 -17.79 11.12
N GLU A 38 -0.07 -18.01 10.46
CA GLU A 38 0.69 -19.26 10.54
C GLU A 38 1.24 -19.49 11.95
N ARG A 39 1.89 -18.47 12.54
CA ARG A 39 2.51 -18.56 13.88
C ARG A 39 1.49 -18.78 15.00
N THR A 40 0.30 -18.18 14.88
CA THR A 40 -0.75 -18.22 15.92
C THR A 40 -1.80 -19.32 15.71
N GLY A 41 -1.71 -20.08 14.60
CA GLY A 41 -2.59 -21.22 14.34
C GLY A 41 -3.93 -20.88 13.68
N PHE A 42 -4.13 -19.66 13.18
CA PHE A 42 -5.30 -19.31 12.35
C PHE A 42 -5.23 -19.90 10.93
N GLY A 43 -4.03 -20.30 10.47
CA GLY A 43 -3.85 -20.92 9.16
C GLY A 43 -4.28 -19.99 8.02
N LYS A 44 -5.32 -20.39 7.26
CA LYS A 44 -5.82 -19.61 6.12
C LYS A 44 -6.90 -18.58 6.49
N ASP A 45 -7.34 -18.53 7.75
CA ASP A 45 -8.31 -17.53 8.18
C ASP A 45 -7.64 -16.19 8.50
N LEU A 46 -7.28 -15.47 7.43
CA LEU A 46 -6.60 -14.18 7.52
C LEU A 46 -7.47 -13.09 8.16
N LYS A 47 -8.80 -13.21 8.06
CA LYS A 47 -9.73 -12.25 8.67
C LYS A 47 -9.74 -12.40 10.19
N ALA A 48 -9.83 -13.63 10.68
CA ALA A 48 -9.74 -13.90 12.12
C ALA A 48 -8.37 -13.49 12.67
N ALA A 49 -7.29 -13.82 11.94
CA ALA A 49 -5.94 -13.41 12.30
C ALA A 49 -5.80 -11.87 12.38
N GLN A 50 -6.36 -11.14 11.42
CA GLN A 50 -6.34 -9.68 11.42
C GLN A 50 -7.08 -9.11 12.62
N ALA A 51 -8.31 -9.58 12.88
CA ALA A 51 -9.10 -9.13 14.03
C ALA A 51 -8.38 -9.40 15.36
N ALA A 52 -7.73 -10.57 15.48
CA ALA A 52 -6.93 -10.93 16.65
C ALA A 52 -5.73 -10.00 16.83
N ALA A 53 -4.98 -9.72 15.76
CA ALA A 53 -3.80 -8.85 15.81
C ALA A 53 -4.15 -7.38 16.10
N GLU A 54 -5.28 -6.87 15.58
CA GLU A 54 -5.79 -5.54 15.92
C GLU A 54 -6.25 -5.48 17.39
N ALA A 55 -6.94 -6.51 17.89
CA ALA A 55 -7.37 -6.59 19.28
C ALA A 55 -6.19 -6.74 20.27
N GLU A 56 -5.11 -7.42 19.87
CA GLU A 56 -3.88 -7.53 20.64
C GLU A 56 -3.19 -6.16 20.77
N CYS A 57 -3.11 -5.40 19.68
CA CYS A 57 -2.55 -4.04 19.68
C CYS A 57 -3.31 -3.11 20.64
N ALA A 58 -4.64 -3.20 20.65
CA ALA A 58 -5.49 -2.40 21.53
C ALA A 58 -5.29 -2.69 23.02
N LYS A 59 -4.92 -3.92 23.38
CA LYS A 59 -4.66 -4.32 24.79
C LYS A 59 -3.30 -3.87 25.31
N LEU A 60 -2.34 -3.63 24.43
CA LEU A 60 -0.96 -3.30 24.79
C LEU A 60 -0.77 -1.80 25.09
N ASP A 61 -1.83 -0.99 25.09
CA ASP A 61 -1.77 0.49 25.16
C ASP A 61 -0.74 1.09 24.16
N LEU A 62 -0.43 0.35 23.08
CA LEU A 62 0.54 0.76 22.06
C LEU A 62 0.07 2.03 21.32
N ASN A 63 -1.21 2.37 21.44
CA ASN A 63 -1.81 3.61 20.95
C ASN A 63 -1.15 4.88 21.52
N LEU A 64 -0.40 4.81 22.63
CA LEU A 64 0.26 5.97 23.26
C LEU A 64 1.80 6.00 23.18
N ALA A 65 2.47 4.88 22.90
CA ALA A 65 3.92 4.77 23.18
C ALA A 65 4.85 4.68 21.96
N VAL A 66 4.38 4.43 20.74
CA VAL A 66 5.28 4.22 19.59
C VAL A 66 5.29 5.46 18.68
N ASN A 67 6.21 6.38 19.04
CA ASN A 67 6.77 7.47 18.25
C ASN A 67 5.90 8.72 17.99
N ARG A 68 6.28 9.79 18.70
CA ARG A 68 6.00 11.23 18.45
C ARG A 68 6.16 11.71 17.00
N HIS A 69 6.62 10.87 16.07
CA HIS A 69 6.90 11.22 14.68
C HIS A 69 6.32 10.25 13.63
N MET A 70 5.76 9.08 13.99
CA MET A 70 5.12 8.17 13.01
C MET A 70 3.86 7.52 13.59
N ARG A 71 2.69 8.02 13.15
CA ARG A 71 1.34 7.65 13.61
C ARG A 71 0.80 6.36 12.96
N TYR A 72 1.53 5.24 12.99
CA TYR A 72 1.15 4.06 12.19
C TYR A 72 1.31 2.72 12.92
N THR A 73 0.40 2.37 13.83
CA THR A 73 0.28 0.97 14.29
C THR A 73 -1.16 0.63 14.71
N LYS A 74 -2.02 0.27 13.74
CA LYS A 74 -3.37 -0.29 14.04
C LYS A 74 -3.31 -1.73 14.59
N SER A 75 -2.23 -2.45 14.31
CA SER A 75 -2.07 -3.88 14.60
C SER A 75 -0.68 -4.15 15.16
N VAL A 76 -0.52 -5.26 15.89
CA VAL A 76 0.83 -5.77 16.26
C VAL A 76 1.63 -6.22 15.03
N VAL A 77 0.95 -6.44 13.91
CA VAL A 77 1.55 -6.74 12.62
C VAL A 77 1.88 -5.43 11.90
N GLU A 78 3.14 -5.28 11.50
CA GLU A 78 3.65 -4.04 10.89
C GLU A 78 3.29 -3.92 9.40
N ALA A 79 3.17 -5.05 8.70
CA ALA A 79 2.97 -5.11 7.27
C ALA A 79 1.63 -5.73 6.85
N ARG A 80 0.95 -5.09 5.90
CA ARG A 80 -0.30 -5.62 5.33
C ARG A 80 -0.25 -5.68 3.80
N VAL A 81 -0.65 -6.83 3.26
CA VAL A 81 -0.85 -7.05 1.83
C VAL A 81 -2.35 -7.21 1.59
N ILE A 82 -2.94 -6.28 0.83
CA ILE A 82 -4.37 -6.26 0.55
C ILE A 82 -4.60 -6.65 -0.91
N PRO A 83 -5.25 -7.80 -1.17
CA PRO A 83 -5.59 -8.20 -2.53
C PRO A 83 -6.79 -7.40 -3.07
N GLY A 84 -6.84 -7.20 -4.38
CA GLY A 84 -7.88 -6.39 -5.03
C GLY A 84 -9.30 -6.90 -4.80
N HIS A 85 -9.52 -8.20 -4.60
CA HIS A 85 -10.85 -8.73 -4.29
C HIS A 85 -11.33 -8.30 -2.90
N GLU A 86 -10.43 -8.15 -1.92
CA GLU A 86 -10.73 -7.61 -0.59
C GLU A 86 -11.02 -6.11 -0.69
N LEU A 87 -10.15 -5.36 -1.39
CA LEU A 87 -10.28 -3.92 -1.61
C LEU A 87 -11.60 -3.50 -2.26
N LYS A 88 -12.16 -4.37 -3.11
CA LYS A 88 -13.47 -4.17 -3.73
C LYS A 88 -14.60 -4.11 -2.70
N THR A 89 -14.51 -4.90 -1.63
CA THR A 89 -15.52 -4.98 -0.56
C THR A 89 -15.28 -3.97 0.56
N MET A 90 -14.11 -3.33 0.60
CA MET A 90 -13.77 -2.38 1.65
C MET A 90 -14.50 -1.05 1.48
N THR A 91 -15.02 -0.52 2.58
CA THR A 91 -15.56 0.85 2.65
C THR A 91 -14.43 1.88 2.55
N PRO A 92 -14.73 3.15 2.21
CA PRO A 92 -13.71 4.22 2.18
C PRO A 92 -12.93 4.32 3.49
N ASP A 93 -13.62 4.22 4.64
CA ASP A 93 -12.97 4.29 5.95
C ASP A 93 -12.04 3.10 6.21
N GLN A 94 -12.42 1.89 5.79
CA GLN A 94 -11.54 0.71 5.89
C GLN A 94 -10.29 0.85 5.03
N VAL A 95 -10.38 1.51 3.88
CA VAL A 95 -9.19 1.82 3.05
C VAL A 95 -8.30 2.84 3.76
N LYS A 96 -8.88 3.88 4.37
CA LYS A 96 -8.13 4.86 5.18
C LYS A 96 -7.44 4.20 6.37
N GLU A 97 -8.13 3.27 7.04
CA GLU A 97 -7.55 2.46 8.12
C GLU A 97 -6.39 1.57 7.65
N ALA A 98 -6.40 1.10 6.40
CA ALA A 98 -5.26 0.35 5.86
C ALA A 98 -3.99 1.19 5.79
N PHE A 99 -4.12 2.51 5.56
CA PHE A 99 -2.98 3.44 5.64
C PHE A 99 -2.46 3.63 7.07
N MET A 100 -3.04 3.01 8.10
CA MET A 100 -2.48 2.99 9.45
C MET A 100 -1.42 1.90 9.67
N TYR A 101 -1.29 0.93 8.75
CA TYR A 101 -0.18 -0.02 8.76
C TYR A 101 1.11 0.67 8.31
N ARG A 102 2.26 0.32 8.90
CA ARG A 102 3.54 0.92 8.52
C ARG A 102 3.88 0.57 7.07
N ASP A 103 3.88 -0.73 6.77
CA ASP A 103 4.25 -1.26 5.47
C ASP A 103 2.97 -1.74 4.76
N LEU A 104 2.68 -1.21 3.57
CA LEU A 104 1.41 -1.44 2.89
C LEU A 104 1.60 -1.77 1.41
N VAL A 105 0.96 -2.85 0.97
CA VAL A 105 0.96 -3.31 -0.42
C VAL A 105 -0.47 -3.62 -0.85
N PHE A 106 -0.91 -3.01 -1.95
CA PHE A 106 -2.11 -3.39 -2.66
C PHE A 106 -1.74 -4.21 -3.89
N ALA A 107 -2.24 -5.44 -3.96
CA ALA A 107 -1.90 -6.38 -5.03
C ALA A 107 -3.14 -6.82 -5.80
N ARG A 108 -2.95 -7.26 -7.05
CA ARG A 108 -4.03 -7.68 -7.96
C ARG A 108 -5.12 -6.63 -8.12
N THR A 109 -4.72 -5.36 -8.23
CA THR A 109 -5.62 -4.20 -8.34
C THR A 109 -6.06 -3.92 -9.78
N SER A 110 -7.28 -3.43 -9.96
CA SER A 110 -7.77 -2.85 -11.22
C SER A 110 -7.41 -1.36 -11.34
N PRO A 111 -7.44 -0.75 -12.54
CA PRO A 111 -7.19 0.68 -12.72
C PRO A 111 -8.07 1.57 -11.82
N GLU A 112 -9.35 1.24 -11.69
CA GLU A 112 -10.30 1.99 -10.84
C GLU A 112 -9.94 1.85 -9.35
N GLN A 113 -9.41 0.70 -8.96
CA GLN A 113 -8.95 0.47 -7.59
C GLN A 113 -7.69 1.27 -7.28
N LYS A 114 -6.78 1.46 -8.24
CA LYS A 114 -5.61 2.33 -8.06
C LYS A 114 -6.04 3.77 -7.77
N LEU A 115 -6.98 4.29 -8.55
CA LEU A 115 -7.56 5.62 -8.32
C LEU A 115 -8.27 5.71 -6.95
N LYS A 116 -9.03 4.67 -6.56
CA LYS A 116 -9.66 4.60 -5.22
C LYS A 116 -8.63 4.73 -4.09
N ILE A 117 -7.45 4.13 -4.24
CA ILE A 117 -6.37 4.20 -3.24
C ILE A 117 -5.80 5.61 -3.17
N VAL A 118 -5.56 6.26 -4.32
CA VAL A 118 -5.08 7.65 -4.40
C VAL A 118 -6.06 8.60 -3.70
N ASN A 119 -7.35 8.53 -4.07
CA ASN A 119 -8.39 9.37 -3.47
C ASN A 119 -8.50 9.16 -1.95
N ALA A 120 -8.39 7.91 -1.48
CA ALA A 120 -8.46 7.64 -0.05
C ALA A 120 -7.30 8.28 0.74
N ALA A 121 -6.08 8.31 0.17
CA ALA A 121 -4.94 8.99 0.77
C ALA A 121 -5.08 10.52 0.73
N GLN A 122 -5.57 11.07 -0.38
CA GLN A 122 -5.86 12.51 -0.51
C GLN A 122 -6.96 12.97 0.45
N ASP A 123 -8.02 12.18 0.62
CA ASP A 123 -9.09 12.42 1.59
C ASP A 123 -8.59 12.46 3.05
N MET A 124 -7.47 11.82 3.33
CA MET A 124 -6.80 11.89 4.65
C MET A 124 -5.95 13.16 4.82
N GLY A 125 -5.89 14.02 3.79
CA GLY A 125 -5.10 15.24 3.76
C GLY A 125 -3.62 15.01 3.39
N HIS A 126 -3.28 13.87 2.81
CA HIS A 126 -1.93 13.61 2.29
C HIS A 126 -1.77 14.18 0.88
N VAL A 127 -0.58 14.71 0.59
CA VAL A 127 -0.14 14.97 -0.79
C VAL A 127 0.38 13.67 -1.37
N VAL A 128 -0.19 13.23 -2.48
CA VAL A 128 0.05 11.92 -3.07
C VAL A 128 0.80 12.06 -4.39
N ALA A 129 1.96 11.43 -4.46
CA ALA A 129 2.69 11.19 -5.69
C ALA A 129 2.43 9.76 -6.18
N VAL A 130 2.19 9.59 -7.49
CA VAL A 130 2.04 8.27 -8.12
C VAL A 130 3.10 8.12 -9.21
N THR A 131 3.80 6.99 -9.18
CA THR A 131 4.74 6.60 -10.23
C THR A 131 4.20 5.38 -10.97
N GLY A 132 4.15 5.41 -12.30
CA GLY A 132 3.62 4.30 -13.09
C GLY A 132 4.10 4.32 -14.54
N ASP A 133 4.04 3.17 -15.20
CA ASP A 133 4.53 2.96 -16.55
C ASP A 133 3.42 2.46 -17.49
N GLY A 134 2.39 1.79 -16.97
CA GLY A 134 1.35 1.16 -17.79
C GLY A 134 0.10 2.02 -18.01
N VAL A 135 -0.67 1.65 -19.04
CA VAL A 135 -2.02 2.23 -19.30
C VAL A 135 -2.94 2.11 -18.08
N ASN A 136 -2.76 1.05 -17.28
CA ASN A 136 -3.52 0.81 -16.06
C ASN A 136 -3.29 1.87 -14.96
N ASP A 137 -2.17 2.59 -15.02
CA ASP A 137 -1.81 3.61 -14.05
C ASP A 137 -2.36 4.98 -14.41
N SER A 138 -2.76 5.19 -15.66
CA SER A 138 -3.22 6.50 -16.18
C SER A 138 -4.29 7.17 -15.31
N PRO A 139 -5.33 6.47 -14.81
CA PRO A 139 -6.31 7.10 -13.91
C PRO A 139 -5.69 7.57 -12.59
N ALA A 140 -4.78 6.79 -12.01
CA ALA A 140 -4.11 7.11 -10.76
C ALA A 140 -3.04 8.21 -10.94
N LEU A 141 -2.30 8.20 -12.05
CA LEU A 141 -1.34 9.24 -12.43
C LEU A 141 -2.04 10.60 -12.53
N ARG A 142 -3.17 10.66 -13.23
CA ARG A 142 -3.96 11.89 -13.39
C ARG A 142 -4.71 12.31 -12.11
N GLY A 143 -5.06 11.36 -11.26
CA GLY A 143 -5.76 11.63 -10.00
C GLY A 143 -4.85 12.07 -8.86
N ALA A 144 -3.54 11.80 -8.96
CA ALA A 144 -2.55 12.17 -7.96
C ALA A 144 -2.31 13.69 -7.94
N ASP A 145 -1.72 14.19 -6.86
CA ASP A 145 -1.24 15.58 -6.80
C ASP A 145 -0.02 15.78 -7.70
N ILE A 146 0.75 14.72 -7.91
CA ILE A 146 1.81 14.64 -8.92
C ILE A 146 1.90 13.23 -9.51
N GLY A 147 1.67 13.11 -10.82
CA GLY A 147 1.89 11.89 -11.59
C GLY A 147 3.28 11.87 -12.23
N CYS A 148 4.01 10.77 -12.06
CA CYS A 148 5.33 10.55 -12.63
C CYS A 148 5.32 9.32 -13.55
N ALA A 149 5.62 9.51 -14.84
CA ALA A 149 5.71 8.43 -15.81
C ALA A 149 7.16 8.07 -16.16
N MET A 150 7.37 6.81 -16.53
CA MET A 150 8.65 6.31 -17.04
C MET A 150 8.86 6.76 -18.50
N GLY A 151 10.04 7.29 -18.82
CA GLY A 151 10.39 7.80 -20.15
C GLY A 151 10.62 6.68 -21.17
N ILE A 152 11.25 5.58 -20.77
CA ILE A 152 11.60 4.45 -21.64
C ILE A 152 10.53 3.36 -21.53
N ALA A 153 10.27 2.85 -20.32
CA ALA A 153 9.30 1.79 -20.07
C ALA A 153 7.84 2.26 -20.17
N GLY A 154 7.59 3.56 -20.00
CA GLY A 154 6.23 4.09 -19.96
C GLY A 154 5.54 4.09 -21.32
N THR A 155 4.27 3.69 -21.32
CA THR A 155 3.38 3.82 -22.47
C THR A 155 3.10 5.29 -22.80
N ASP A 156 2.71 5.58 -24.05
CA ASP A 156 2.34 6.96 -24.43
C ASP A 156 1.17 7.48 -23.58
N VAL A 157 0.22 6.61 -23.25
CA VAL A 157 -0.94 6.95 -22.40
C VAL A 157 -0.52 7.34 -20.98
N SER A 158 0.45 6.63 -20.38
CA SER A 158 0.93 6.98 -19.04
C SER A 158 1.76 8.26 -19.05
N LYS A 159 2.56 8.52 -20.09
CA LYS A 159 3.30 9.77 -20.28
C LYS A 159 2.39 10.98 -20.45
N GLU A 160 1.30 10.86 -21.21
CA GLU A 160 0.30 11.91 -21.38
C GLU A 160 -0.55 12.14 -20.11
N ALA A 161 -0.67 11.12 -19.25
CA ALA A 161 -1.43 11.22 -18.00
C ALA A 161 -0.62 11.82 -16.84
N ALA A 162 0.71 11.86 -16.95
CA ALA A 162 1.61 12.31 -15.90
C ALA A 162 2.00 13.79 -16.03
N ASP A 163 2.33 14.42 -14.89
CA ASP A 163 2.85 15.79 -14.83
C ASP A 163 4.37 15.84 -15.04
N MET A 164 5.05 14.74 -14.73
CA MET A 164 6.51 14.59 -14.84
C MET A 164 6.87 13.29 -15.56
N ILE A 165 7.93 13.34 -16.37
CA ILE A 165 8.46 12.19 -17.09
C ILE A 165 9.93 11.97 -16.70
N LEU A 166 10.26 10.76 -16.23
CA LEU A 166 11.62 10.34 -15.93
C LEU A 166 12.30 9.86 -17.22
N MET A 167 13.04 10.75 -17.90
CA MET A 167 13.58 10.46 -19.24
C MET A 167 14.49 9.20 -19.31
N THR A 168 15.17 8.86 -18.21
CA THR A 168 16.15 7.76 -18.15
C THR A 168 15.66 6.56 -17.33
N ASP A 169 14.43 6.59 -16.85
CA ASP A 169 13.88 5.57 -15.95
C ASP A 169 14.66 5.37 -14.63
N ASP A 170 15.43 6.38 -14.22
CA ASP A 170 16.17 6.36 -12.96
C ASP A 170 15.29 6.81 -11.78
N PHE A 171 15.23 5.98 -10.75
CA PHE A 171 14.44 6.17 -9.52
C PHE A 171 15.28 6.64 -8.32
N SER A 172 16.56 6.96 -8.54
CA SER A 172 17.52 7.35 -7.51
C SER A 172 17.38 8.79 -7.02
#